data_AF-A0A2U2XA85-F1
#
_entry.id   AF-A0A2U2XA85-F1
#
_cell.length_a   1.000
_cell.length_b   1.000
_cell.length_c   1.000
_cell.angle_alpha   90.00
_cell.angle_beta   90.00
_cell.angle_gamma   90.00
#
_symmetry.space_group_name_H-M   'P 1'
#
loop_
_entity.id
_entity.type
_entity.pdbx_description
1 polymer ?
#
loop_
_entity_poly.entity_id
_entity_poly.type
_entity_poly.pdbx_seq_one_letter_code
_entity_poly.pdbx_strand_id
1 'polypeptide(L)'
;MKFISFRRLAAIFKLEISEFNADFIQALSKSIEQYFQSHKVLRAYGEDFTQKQLTFILAQLQEKEAHIFHEWIEDDHLLVEYLFSKGEIILPDEEVILPKDSPLFKQYKSFLRPFLVPILSDKIGRFVKEENLIELKDHMKFSPFLSQENRVKIEKPIVLFLDQSINQLKVSYGRDFEIQLTIVYSLTFIDVLNALDKSYYYKALNYFETTKLLVKRNDLSPMLLDKVEKSLRSLDVKEEDRTLVESFISSAAFASRRKAPKPRLIEMVKSPFFIVAVILVLLNFVFADCEG
;
A
#
# COMPACT_ATOMS: atom_id res chain seq x y z
N MET A 1 8.99 5.87 20.53
CA MET A 1 9.76 7.12 20.71
C MET A 1 9.20 8.13 19.72
N LYS A 2 9.09 9.42 20.05
CA LYS A 2 8.64 10.45 19.09
C LYS A 2 9.87 11.04 18.37
N PHE A 3 9.73 11.35 17.09
CA PHE A 3 10.79 12.02 16.33
C PHE A 3 10.58 13.53 16.34
N ILE A 4 11.68 14.28 16.41
CA ILE A 4 11.74 15.70 16.07
C ILE A 4 13.17 15.99 15.59
N SER A 5 13.31 16.75 14.50
CA SER A 5 14.63 17.08 13.97
C SER A 5 15.36 18.12 14.80
N PHE A 6 16.68 18.17 14.70
CA PHE A 6 17.47 19.22 15.36
C PHE A 6 17.10 20.61 14.87
N ARG A 7 16.73 20.77 13.59
CA ARG A 7 16.29 22.07 13.03
C ARG A 7 14.99 22.55 13.68
N ARG A 8 14.01 21.66 13.80
CA ARG A 8 12.74 21.93 14.50
C ARG A 8 12.97 22.20 15.99
N LEU A 9 13.84 21.45 16.65
CA LEU A 9 14.22 21.68 18.05
C LEU A 9 14.89 23.05 18.26
N ALA A 10 15.85 23.41 17.42
CA ALA A 10 16.52 24.71 17.50
C ALA A 10 15.54 25.88 17.28
N ALA A 11 14.61 25.74 16.33
CA ALA A 11 13.57 26.74 16.09
C ALA A 11 12.70 26.98 17.33
N ILE A 12 12.32 25.92 18.05
CA ILE A 12 11.53 26.01 19.30
C ILE A 12 12.30 26.82 20.37
N PHE A 13 13.60 26.55 20.52
CA PHE A 13 14.44 27.23 21.51
C PHE A 13 15.06 28.54 21.01
N LYS A 14 14.69 29.00 19.80
CA LYS A 14 15.22 30.21 19.15
C LYS A 14 16.75 30.23 19.08
N LEU A 15 17.34 29.06 18.80
CA LEU A 15 18.77 28.92 18.59
C LEU A 15 19.10 29.11 17.10
N GLU A 16 20.11 29.91 16.81
CA GLU A 16 20.64 30.05 15.45
C GLU A 16 21.44 28.80 15.06
N ILE A 17 21.18 28.28 13.86
CA ILE A 17 21.89 27.13 13.29
C ILE A 17 22.87 27.68 12.27
N SER A 18 24.04 28.11 12.71
CA SER A 18 25.13 28.53 11.81
C SER A 18 25.94 27.32 11.32
N GLU A 19 26.20 26.35 12.19
CA GLU A 19 26.94 25.13 11.90
C GLU A 19 26.51 24.02 12.87
N PHE A 20 26.41 22.78 12.38
CA PHE A 20 26.20 21.62 13.26
C PHE A 20 27.53 21.22 13.90
N ASN A 21 27.73 21.60 15.16
CA ASN A 21 28.95 21.30 15.91
C ASN A 21 28.64 20.98 17.39
N ALA A 22 29.68 20.62 18.15
CA ALA A 22 29.54 20.26 19.56
C ALA A 22 28.95 21.40 20.41
N ASP A 23 29.30 22.65 20.11
CA ASP A 23 28.82 23.83 20.82
C ASP A 23 27.31 24.03 20.61
N PHE A 24 26.82 23.81 19.38
CA PHE A 24 25.39 23.83 19.08
C PHE A 24 24.64 22.75 19.85
N ILE A 25 25.15 21.51 19.89
CA ILE A 25 24.53 20.41 20.65
C ILE A 25 24.50 20.76 22.14
N GLN A 26 25.56 21.35 22.67
CA GLN A 26 25.63 21.78 24.07
C GLN A 26 24.64 22.92 24.37
N ALA A 27 24.51 23.90 23.48
CA ALA A 27 23.54 24.98 23.60
C ALA A 27 22.10 24.45 23.59
N LEU A 28 21.82 23.45 22.74
CA LEU A 28 20.52 22.79 22.68
C LEU A 28 20.24 21.98 23.97
N SER A 29 21.22 21.24 24.48
CA SER A 29 21.12 20.50 25.75
C SER A 29 20.79 21.44 26.91
N LYS A 30 21.53 22.55 27.03
CA LYS A 30 21.31 23.55 28.08
C LYS A 30 19.92 24.17 27.99
N SER A 31 19.44 24.47 26.79
CA SER A 31 18.10 25.05 26.57
C SER A 31 16.99 24.07 26.97
N ILE A 32 17.16 22.79 26.62
CA ILE A 32 16.23 21.71 27.02
C ILE A 32 16.23 21.54 28.55
N GLU A 33 17.41 21.44 29.17
CA GLU A 33 17.53 21.30 30.62
C GLU A 33 16.87 22.47 31.37
N GLN A 34 17.13 23.70 30.94
CA GLN A 34 16.51 24.90 31.53
C GLN A 34 14.99 24.89 31.40
N TYR A 35 14.45 24.49 30.26
CA TYR A 35 13.00 24.38 30.08
C TYR A 35 12.35 23.40 31.07
N PHE A 36 12.96 22.22 31.23
CA PHE A 36 12.42 21.18 32.11
C PHE A 36 12.66 21.41 33.61
N GLN A 37 13.38 22.46 34.01
CA GLN A 37 13.43 22.89 35.42
C GLN A 37 12.09 23.43 35.91
N SER A 38 11.29 24.01 35.01
CA SER A 38 10.01 24.65 35.33
C SER A 38 8.81 24.00 34.66
N HIS A 39 9.03 23.13 33.67
CA HIS A 39 7.99 22.47 32.89
C HIS A 39 8.16 20.95 32.91
N LYS A 40 7.05 20.21 32.88
CA LYS A 40 7.08 18.73 32.78
C LYS A 40 7.04 18.20 31.34
N VAL A 41 6.51 19.01 30.43
CA VAL A 41 6.24 18.65 29.03
C VAL A 41 6.55 19.85 28.14
N LEU A 42 7.21 19.61 27.00
CA LEU A 42 7.37 20.55 25.90
C LEU A 42 6.31 20.25 24.84
N ARG A 43 5.38 21.18 24.60
CA ARG A 43 4.40 21.05 23.51
C ARG A 43 4.91 21.76 22.28
N ALA A 44 5.14 21.02 21.20
CA ALA A 44 5.66 21.56 19.95
C ALA A 44 4.94 20.94 18.74
N TYR A 45 4.48 21.80 17.83
CA TYR A 45 3.76 21.41 16.61
C TYR A 45 2.59 20.42 16.87
N GLY A 46 1.88 20.59 18.00
CA GLY A 46 0.78 19.71 18.38
C GLY A 46 1.17 18.44 19.14
N GLU A 47 2.46 18.18 19.34
CA GLU A 47 2.98 16.99 20.02
C GLU A 47 3.62 17.31 21.39
N ASP A 48 3.39 16.45 22.36
CA ASP A 48 3.97 16.55 23.71
C ASP A 48 5.28 15.75 23.83
N PHE A 49 6.36 16.42 24.21
CA PHE A 49 7.68 15.83 24.43
C PHE A 49 8.06 15.87 25.91
N THR A 50 8.53 14.75 26.43
CA THR A 50 9.11 14.63 27.77
C THR A 50 10.62 14.88 27.71
N GLN A 51 11.22 15.27 28.84
CA GLN A 51 12.67 15.46 28.94
C GLN A 51 13.43 14.22 28.45
N LYS A 52 13.03 13.03 28.89
CA LYS A 52 13.67 11.76 28.52
C LYS A 52 13.68 11.53 27.00
N GLN A 53 12.61 11.92 26.30
CA GLN A 53 12.55 11.79 24.83
C GLN A 53 13.52 12.75 24.15
N LEU A 54 13.60 14.00 24.61
CA LEU A 54 14.52 14.97 24.02
C LEU A 54 15.98 14.64 24.35
N THR A 55 16.27 14.17 25.57
CA THR A 55 17.60 13.68 25.93
C THR A 55 18.03 12.49 25.08
N PHE A 56 17.10 11.59 24.73
CA PHE A 56 17.40 10.50 23.79
C PHE A 56 17.79 11.03 22.41
N ILE A 57 17.06 12.01 21.88
CA ILE A 57 17.37 12.62 20.58
C ILE A 57 18.72 13.35 20.63
N LEU A 58 19.00 14.11 21.70
CA LEU A 58 20.30 14.76 21.90
C LEU A 58 21.46 13.77 21.94
N ALA A 59 21.27 12.62 22.60
CA ALA A 59 22.30 11.58 22.64
C ALA A 59 22.58 11.01 21.23
N GLN A 60 21.55 10.85 20.40
CA GLN A 60 21.73 10.43 19.01
C GLN A 60 22.46 11.49 18.17
N LEU A 61 22.21 12.78 18.41
CA LEU A 61 22.90 13.87 17.70
C LEU A 61 24.42 13.91 17.95
N GLN A 62 24.91 13.25 19.00
CA GLN A 62 26.34 13.11 19.26
C GLN A 62 27.02 12.05 18.38
N GLU A 63 26.25 11.22 17.66
CA GLU A 63 26.78 10.28 16.68
C GLU A 63 27.30 11.02 15.43
N LYS A 64 28.41 10.54 14.88
CA LYS A 64 29.21 11.25 13.85
C LYS A 64 28.40 11.60 12.59
N GLU A 65 27.46 10.75 12.21
CA GLU A 65 26.64 10.89 10.99
C GLU A 65 25.21 11.39 11.26
N ALA A 66 24.81 11.62 12.52
CA ALA A 66 23.41 11.91 12.86
C ALA A 66 22.87 13.18 12.19
N HIS A 67 23.70 14.22 12.05
CA HIS A 67 23.30 15.45 11.36
C HIS A 67 22.86 15.20 9.92
N ILE A 68 23.61 14.38 9.17
CA ILE A 68 23.31 13.99 7.79
C ILE A 68 21.96 13.27 7.74
N PHE A 69 21.70 12.37 8.70
CA PHE A 69 20.44 11.62 8.76
C PHE A 69 19.25 12.53 9.06
N HIS A 70 19.40 13.51 9.94
CA HIS A 70 18.37 14.50 10.17
C HIS A 70 18.10 15.37 8.94
N GLU A 71 19.12 15.71 8.16
CA GLU A 71 18.94 16.44 6.90
C GLU A 71 18.22 15.60 5.85
N TRP A 72 18.59 14.32 5.69
CA TRP A 72 17.89 13.41 4.80
C TRP A 72 16.41 13.23 5.16
N ILE A 73 16.09 13.24 6.46
CA ILE A 73 14.69 13.21 6.90
C ILE A 73 14.00 14.51 6.50
N GLU A 74 14.59 15.68 6.78
CA GLU A 74 13.97 16.97 6.46
C GLU A 74 13.81 17.23 4.95
N ASP A 75 14.66 16.64 4.11
CA ASP A 75 14.55 16.69 2.65
C ASP A 75 13.40 15.81 2.10
N ASP A 76 12.95 14.81 2.87
CA ASP A 76 11.82 13.93 2.53
C ASP A 76 10.56 14.37 3.30
N HIS A 77 9.81 15.30 2.71
CA HIS A 77 8.58 15.87 3.29
C HIS A 77 7.61 14.80 3.79
N LEU A 78 7.38 13.75 3.00
CA LEU A 78 6.48 12.65 3.35
C LEU A 78 6.99 11.90 4.59
N LEU A 79 8.29 11.60 4.67
CA LEU A 79 8.88 10.95 5.83
C LEU A 79 8.81 11.85 7.09
N VAL A 80 9.02 13.16 6.95
CA VAL A 80 8.87 14.09 8.08
C VAL A 80 7.46 14.03 8.64
N GLU A 81 6.45 14.25 7.80
CA GLU A 81 5.05 14.28 8.22
C GLU A 81 4.61 12.94 8.80
N TYR A 82 5.09 11.84 8.21
CA TYR A 82 4.82 10.51 8.71
C TYR A 82 5.40 10.25 10.11
N LEU A 83 6.68 10.57 10.32
CA LEU A 83 7.34 10.40 11.61
C LEU A 83 6.74 11.32 12.68
N PHE A 84 6.37 12.54 12.29
CA PHE A 84 5.86 13.56 13.20
C PHE A 84 4.43 13.26 13.65
N SER A 85 3.56 12.90 12.70
CA SER A 85 2.15 12.53 12.96
C SER A 85 1.98 11.13 13.54
N LYS A 86 3.07 10.34 13.68
CA LYS A 86 3.04 8.91 14.03
C LYS A 86 2.23 8.08 13.04
N GLY A 87 2.33 8.40 11.76
CA GLY A 87 1.62 7.73 10.68
C GLY A 87 0.11 7.98 10.69
N GLU A 88 -0.36 9.10 11.24
CA GLU A 88 -1.74 9.55 11.03
C GLU A 88 -1.88 10.33 9.70
N ILE A 89 -0.79 10.93 9.22
CA ILE A 89 -0.76 11.66 7.96
C ILE A 89 0.11 10.89 6.96
N ILE A 90 -0.50 10.53 5.83
CA ILE A 90 0.19 10.04 4.63
C ILE A 90 -0.35 10.84 3.44
N LEU A 91 0.54 11.22 2.54
CA LEU A 91 0.18 11.89 1.29
C LEU A 91 0.14 10.81 0.19
N PRO A 92 -1.06 10.40 -0.29
CA PRO A 92 -1.21 9.18 -1.10
C PRO A 92 -0.45 9.19 -2.43
N ASP A 93 -0.27 10.38 -3.00
CA ASP A 93 0.37 10.58 -4.32
C ASP A 93 1.88 10.89 -4.22
N GLU A 94 2.42 10.95 -3.00
CA GLU A 94 3.85 11.17 -2.78
C GLU A 94 4.59 9.85 -2.57
N GLU A 95 5.85 9.81 -2.98
CA GLU A 95 6.76 8.68 -2.79
C GLU A 95 7.92 9.08 -1.89
N VAL A 96 8.38 8.13 -1.09
CA VAL A 96 9.52 8.36 -0.20
C VAL A 96 10.82 8.49 -0.98
N ILE A 97 11.72 9.33 -0.49
CA ILE A 97 13.03 9.54 -1.11
C ILE A 97 14.02 8.56 -0.47
N LEU A 98 14.40 7.53 -1.22
CA LEU A 98 15.40 6.57 -0.76
C LEU A 98 16.82 7.07 -1.12
N PRO A 99 17.71 7.25 -0.12
CA PRO A 99 19.12 7.50 -0.39
C PRO A 99 19.75 6.39 -1.24
N LYS A 100 20.73 6.76 -2.07
CA LYS A 100 21.48 5.78 -2.89
C LYS A 100 22.13 4.73 -1.98
N ASP A 101 22.12 3.48 -2.45
CA ASP A 101 22.66 2.35 -1.70
C ASP A 101 24.14 2.60 -1.37
N SER A 102 24.41 2.78 -0.08
CA SER A 102 25.71 3.18 0.46
C SER A 102 25.83 2.65 1.90
N PRO A 103 27.06 2.53 2.44
CA PRO A 103 27.24 2.17 3.85
C PRO A 103 26.49 3.12 4.81
N LEU A 104 26.39 4.40 4.46
CA LEU A 104 25.62 5.41 5.17
C LEU A 104 24.12 5.07 5.21
N PHE A 105 23.56 4.52 4.13
CA PHE A 105 22.16 4.12 4.12
C PHE A 105 21.86 3.01 5.14
N LYS A 106 22.77 2.05 5.35
CA LYS A 106 22.60 1.03 6.40
C LYS A 106 22.58 1.63 7.81
N GLN A 107 23.42 2.62 8.06
CA GLN A 107 23.43 3.35 9.33
C GLN A 107 22.16 4.19 9.49
N TYR A 108 21.70 4.86 8.43
CA TYR A 108 20.45 5.62 8.41
C TYR A 108 19.23 4.77 8.75
N LYS A 109 19.13 3.55 8.20
CA LYS A 109 18.07 2.59 8.57
C LYS A 109 18.10 2.23 10.06
N SER A 110 19.30 2.13 10.64
CA SER A 110 19.49 1.86 12.06
C SER A 110 19.10 3.05 12.92
N PHE A 111 19.42 4.27 12.46
CA PHE A 111 19.03 5.54 13.08
C PHE A 111 17.51 5.72 13.11
N LEU A 112 16.80 5.43 12.01
CA LEU A 112 15.34 5.55 11.91
C LEU A 112 14.58 4.50 12.74
N ARG A 113 15.19 3.34 12.98
CA ARG A 113 14.55 2.17 13.59
C ARG A 113 13.75 2.48 14.87
N PRO A 114 14.25 3.25 15.87
CA PRO A 114 13.53 3.49 17.12
C PRO A 114 12.23 4.31 16.96
N PHE A 115 12.11 5.03 15.85
CA PHE A 115 10.96 5.87 15.52
C PHE A 115 9.99 5.14 14.59
N LEU A 116 10.52 4.53 13.53
CA LEU A 116 9.73 4.00 12.44
C LEU A 116 9.12 2.62 12.72
N VAL A 117 9.86 1.72 13.40
CA VAL A 117 9.38 0.36 13.70
C VAL A 117 8.09 0.36 14.53
N PRO A 118 7.97 1.15 15.63
CA PRO A 118 6.74 1.20 16.41
C PRO A 118 5.53 1.69 15.60
N ILE A 119 5.72 2.73 14.77
CA ILE A 119 4.66 3.29 13.94
C ILE A 119 4.17 2.24 12.95
N LEU A 120 5.08 1.64 12.18
CA LEU A 120 4.71 0.64 11.19
C LEU A 120 4.09 -0.60 11.81
N SER A 121 4.61 -1.08 12.95
CA SER A 121 4.05 -2.25 13.63
C SER A 121 2.61 -2.02 14.10
N ASP A 122 2.33 -0.84 14.64
CA ASP A 122 0.99 -0.45 15.07
C ASP A 122 0.03 -0.31 13.88
N LYS A 123 0.43 0.48 12.88
CA LYS A 123 -0.41 0.80 11.71
C LYS A 123 -0.69 -0.43 10.86
N ILE A 124 0.33 -1.21 10.50
CA ILE A 124 0.14 -2.47 9.75
C ILE A 124 -0.69 -3.46 10.58
N GLY A 125 -0.41 -3.60 11.87
CA GLY A 125 -1.19 -4.49 12.74
C GLY A 125 -2.67 -4.11 12.84
N ARG A 126 -2.98 -2.81 12.81
CA ARG A 126 -4.33 -2.27 12.77
C ARG A 126 -4.99 -2.53 11.42
N PHE A 127 -4.38 -2.11 10.32
CA PHE A 127 -5.02 -2.16 9.00
C PHE A 127 -5.11 -3.56 8.40
N VAL A 128 -4.28 -4.51 8.85
CA VAL A 128 -4.50 -5.94 8.58
C VAL A 128 -5.83 -6.42 9.20
N LYS A 129 -6.15 -6.01 10.43
CA LYS A 129 -7.40 -6.40 11.10
C LYS A 129 -8.63 -5.72 10.51
N GLU A 130 -8.45 -4.49 10.02
CA GLU A 130 -9.50 -3.72 9.34
C GLU A 130 -9.65 -4.13 7.86
N GLU A 131 -8.82 -5.04 7.35
CA GLU A 131 -8.78 -5.48 5.95
C GLU A 131 -8.62 -4.30 4.96
N ASN A 132 -7.95 -3.23 5.37
CA ASN A 132 -7.83 -2.00 4.60
C ASN A 132 -6.56 -2.01 3.73
N LEU A 133 -6.70 -2.52 2.51
CA LEU A 133 -5.59 -2.63 1.54
C LEU A 133 -4.98 -1.28 1.14
N ILE A 134 -5.76 -0.20 1.10
CA ILE A 134 -5.28 1.12 0.69
C ILE A 134 -4.29 1.64 1.74
N GLU A 135 -4.72 1.64 3.00
CA GLU A 135 -3.87 2.06 4.12
C GLU A 135 -2.64 1.16 4.25
N LEU A 136 -2.79 -0.16 4.06
CA LEU A 136 -1.64 -1.08 4.06
C LEU A 136 -0.61 -0.71 2.99
N LYS A 137 -1.06 -0.46 1.75
CA LYS A 137 -0.20 -0.03 0.65
C LYS A 137 0.56 1.24 1.01
N ASP A 138 -0.16 2.23 1.54
CA ASP A 138 0.39 3.55 1.82
C ASP A 138 1.40 3.51 2.99
N HIS A 139 1.14 2.72 4.03
CA HIS A 139 2.09 2.49 5.12
C HIS A 139 3.32 1.68 4.69
N MET A 140 3.19 0.76 3.74
CA MET A 140 4.31 -0.05 3.26
C MET A 140 5.38 0.77 2.52
N LYS A 141 5.05 1.97 2.01
CA LYS A 141 6.03 2.89 1.37
C LYS A 141 7.24 3.17 2.26
N PHE A 142 7.10 3.13 3.58
CA PHE A 142 8.18 3.42 4.53
C PHE A 142 8.99 2.18 4.94
N SER A 143 8.53 0.95 4.64
CA SER A 143 9.24 -0.27 5.02
C SER A 143 10.67 -0.40 4.43
N PRO A 144 11.00 0.17 3.25
CA PRO A 144 12.37 0.18 2.72
C PRO A 144 13.40 0.93 3.59
N PHE A 145 12.97 1.84 4.47
CA PHE A 145 13.85 2.49 5.46
C PHE A 145 14.23 1.58 6.63
N LEU A 146 13.74 0.34 6.66
CA LEU A 146 14.13 -0.64 7.65
C LEU A 146 15.23 -1.56 7.13
N SER A 147 15.99 -2.14 8.06
CA SER A 147 16.83 -3.30 7.75
C SER A 147 15.95 -4.48 7.31
N GLN A 148 16.49 -5.36 6.48
CA GLN A 148 15.76 -6.51 5.96
C GLN A 148 15.12 -7.34 7.08
N GLU A 149 15.84 -7.58 8.18
CA GLU A 149 15.33 -8.33 9.34
C GLU A 149 14.08 -7.67 9.95
N ASN A 150 14.07 -6.35 10.13
CA ASN A 150 12.92 -5.63 10.68
C ASN A 150 11.77 -5.56 9.68
N ARG A 151 12.08 -5.37 8.39
CA ARG A 151 11.10 -5.36 7.31
C ARG A 151 10.33 -6.68 7.26
N VAL A 152 11.04 -7.81 7.22
CA VAL A 152 10.44 -9.16 7.25
C VAL A 152 9.55 -9.36 8.49
N LYS A 153 9.98 -8.91 9.67
CA LYS A 153 9.17 -9.02 10.89
C LYS A 153 7.87 -8.22 10.81
N ILE A 154 7.93 -6.98 10.31
CA ILE A 154 6.79 -6.07 10.19
C ILE A 154 5.83 -6.50 9.08
N GLU A 155 6.33 -7.05 7.98
CA GLU A 155 5.49 -7.47 6.84
C GLU A 155 4.86 -8.85 7.05
N LYS A 156 5.35 -9.66 7.99
CA LYS A 156 4.81 -11.00 8.27
C LYS A 156 3.28 -11.04 8.48
N PRO A 157 2.64 -10.13 9.24
CA PRO A 157 1.18 -10.09 9.37
C PRO A 157 0.46 -9.84 8.04
N ILE A 158 1.01 -8.98 7.17
CA ILE A 158 0.48 -8.71 5.83
C ILE A 158 0.53 -9.99 5.00
N VAL A 159 1.67 -10.67 5.02
CA VAL A 159 1.87 -11.93 4.30
C VAL A 159 0.83 -12.98 4.71
N LEU A 160 0.59 -13.13 6.01
CA LEU A 160 -0.43 -14.07 6.53
C LEU A 160 -1.85 -13.68 6.08
N PHE A 161 -2.16 -12.39 6.09
CA PHE A 161 -3.46 -11.88 5.62
C PHE A 161 -3.67 -12.12 4.11
N LEU A 162 -2.67 -11.82 3.28
CA LEU A 162 -2.74 -12.07 1.83
C LEU A 162 -2.86 -13.57 1.54
N ASP A 163 -2.09 -14.41 2.22
CA ASP A 163 -2.18 -15.87 2.09
C ASP A 163 -3.57 -16.39 2.44
N GLN A 164 -4.15 -15.91 3.54
CA GLN A 164 -5.47 -16.30 3.97
C GLN A 164 -6.50 -15.92 2.90
N SER A 165 -6.45 -14.70 2.39
CA SER A 165 -7.35 -14.21 1.33
C SER A 165 -7.24 -15.05 0.06
N ILE A 166 -6.01 -15.38 -0.37
CA ILE A 166 -5.76 -16.23 -1.55
C ILE A 166 -6.27 -17.66 -1.31
N ASN A 167 -6.05 -18.22 -0.12
CA ASN A 167 -6.48 -19.58 0.20
C ASN A 167 -8.00 -19.70 0.38
N GLN A 168 -8.67 -18.64 0.84
CA GLN A 168 -10.14 -18.61 0.91
C GLN A 168 -10.79 -18.78 -0.47
N LEU A 169 -10.13 -18.36 -1.55
CA LEU A 169 -10.61 -18.61 -2.92
C LEU A 169 -10.71 -20.11 -3.27
N LYS A 170 -10.00 -20.99 -2.55
CA LYS A 170 -10.01 -22.44 -2.83
C LYS A 170 -11.20 -23.16 -2.19
N VAL A 171 -11.82 -22.55 -1.18
CA VAL A 171 -12.84 -23.20 -0.33
C VAL A 171 -14.17 -22.44 -0.27
N SER A 172 -14.21 -21.19 -0.72
CA SER A 172 -15.42 -20.37 -0.72
C SER A 172 -16.30 -20.66 -1.93
N TYR A 173 -17.62 -20.52 -1.77
CA TYR A 173 -18.62 -20.69 -2.83
C TYR A 173 -19.70 -19.60 -2.75
N GLY A 174 -20.44 -19.37 -3.84
CA GLY A 174 -21.56 -18.43 -3.86
C GLY A 174 -21.15 -16.96 -3.78
N ARG A 175 -21.97 -16.12 -3.11
CA ARG A 175 -21.77 -14.66 -3.05
C ARG A 175 -20.46 -14.26 -2.36
N ASP A 176 -20.08 -14.97 -1.30
CA ASP A 176 -18.85 -14.69 -0.57
C ASP A 176 -17.61 -14.95 -1.43
N PHE A 177 -17.67 -15.96 -2.30
CA PHE A 177 -16.62 -16.22 -3.28
C PHE A 177 -16.48 -15.06 -4.29
N GLU A 178 -17.58 -14.50 -4.81
CA GLU A 178 -17.52 -13.36 -5.74
C GLU A 178 -16.95 -12.08 -5.11
N ILE A 179 -17.28 -11.84 -3.83
CA ILE A 179 -16.72 -10.72 -3.05
C ILE A 179 -15.21 -10.92 -2.89
N GLN A 180 -14.80 -12.11 -2.46
CA GLN A 180 -13.38 -12.44 -2.27
C GLN A 180 -12.58 -12.35 -3.57
N LEU A 181 -13.15 -12.83 -4.68
CA LEU A 181 -12.56 -12.68 -6.01
C LEU A 181 -12.36 -11.20 -6.37
N THR A 182 -13.32 -10.33 -6.05
CA THR A 182 -13.20 -8.90 -6.35
C THR A 182 -12.09 -8.24 -5.53
N ILE A 183 -11.91 -8.64 -4.27
CA ILE A 183 -10.85 -8.13 -3.40
C ILE A 183 -9.47 -8.62 -3.85
N VAL A 184 -9.30 -9.93 -4.01
CA VAL A 184 -8.01 -10.56 -4.36
C VAL A 184 -7.52 -10.16 -5.75
N TYR A 185 -8.44 -9.95 -6.70
CA TYR A 185 -8.12 -9.45 -8.05
C TYR A 185 -8.27 -7.93 -8.18
N SER A 186 -8.23 -7.18 -7.08
CA SER A 186 -8.12 -5.71 -7.13
C SER A 186 -6.66 -5.30 -7.38
N LEU A 187 -6.44 -4.14 -8.01
CA LEU A 187 -5.09 -3.61 -8.22
C LEU A 187 -4.40 -3.32 -6.88
N THR A 188 -5.13 -2.79 -5.90
CA THR A 188 -4.58 -2.50 -4.56
C THR A 188 -4.06 -3.76 -3.87
N PHE A 189 -4.72 -4.91 -4.02
CA PHE A 189 -4.21 -6.19 -3.50
C PHE A 189 -2.86 -6.55 -4.12
N ILE A 190 -2.72 -6.32 -5.43
CA ILE A 190 -1.48 -6.57 -6.16
C ILE A 190 -0.39 -5.58 -5.78
N ASP A 191 -0.71 -4.31 -5.58
CA ASP A 191 0.23 -3.31 -5.11
C ASP A 191 0.80 -3.68 -3.74
N VAL A 192 -0.06 -4.11 -2.80
CA VAL A 192 0.37 -4.60 -1.48
C VAL A 192 1.25 -5.85 -1.62
N LEU A 193 0.87 -6.80 -2.48
CA LEU A 193 1.65 -8.01 -2.74
C LEU A 193 3.04 -7.71 -3.32
N ASN A 194 3.12 -6.78 -4.28
CA ASN A 194 4.35 -6.36 -4.94
C ASN A 194 5.26 -5.53 -4.01
N ALA A 195 4.67 -4.78 -3.06
CA ALA A 195 5.42 -3.96 -2.12
C ALA A 195 6.16 -4.77 -1.03
N LEU A 196 5.86 -6.07 -0.89
CA LEU A 196 6.54 -6.95 0.07
C LEU A 196 8.05 -7.05 -0.22
N ASP A 197 8.83 -7.35 0.81
CA ASP A 197 10.24 -7.66 0.65
C ASP A 197 10.47 -8.81 -0.34
N LYS A 198 11.59 -8.76 -1.07
CA LYS A 198 11.97 -9.78 -2.07
C LYS A 198 12.06 -11.19 -1.50
N SER A 199 12.30 -11.33 -0.20
CA SER A 199 12.24 -12.63 0.49
C SER A 199 10.86 -13.30 0.41
N TYR A 200 9.80 -12.55 0.14
CA TYR A 200 8.44 -13.05 -0.07
C TYR A 200 8.07 -13.27 -1.54
N TYR A 201 9.03 -13.29 -2.47
CA TYR A 201 8.79 -13.53 -3.90
C TYR A 201 7.90 -14.74 -4.19
N TYR A 202 8.05 -15.82 -3.40
CA TYR A 202 7.23 -17.02 -3.54
C TYR A 202 5.72 -16.78 -3.36
N LYS A 203 5.30 -15.67 -2.74
CA LYS A 203 3.90 -15.27 -2.63
C LYS A 203 3.30 -14.84 -3.96
N ALA A 204 4.05 -14.11 -4.78
CA ALA A 204 3.63 -13.77 -6.14
C ALA A 204 3.43 -15.04 -6.97
N LEU A 205 4.34 -16.03 -6.85
CA LEU A 205 4.20 -17.31 -7.54
C LEU A 205 2.98 -18.11 -7.04
N ASN A 206 2.75 -18.16 -5.73
CA ASN A 206 1.57 -18.84 -5.16
C ASN A 206 0.25 -18.19 -5.61
N TYR A 207 0.21 -16.86 -5.68
CA TYR A 207 -0.92 -16.10 -6.22
C TYR A 207 -1.17 -16.47 -7.70
N PHE A 208 -0.13 -16.53 -8.52
CA PHE A 208 -0.22 -16.93 -9.92
C PHE A 208 -0.72 -18.38 -10.08
N GLU A 209 -0.15 -19.33 -9.36
CA GLU A 209 -0.57 -20.74 -9.45
C GLU A 209 -2.00 -20.95 -8.95
N THR A 210 -2.41 -20.26 -7.88
CA THR A 210 -3.79 -20.30 -7.40
C THR A 210 -4.74 -19.74 -8.46
N THR A 211 -4.37 -18.65 -9.12
CA THR A 211 -5.15 -18.06 -10.21
C THR A 211 -5.28 -19.00 -11.41
N LYS A 212 -4.19 -19.67 -11.81
CA LYS A 212 -4.22 -20.70 -12.86
C LYS A 212 -5.22 -21.80 -12.57
N LEU A 213 -5.22 -22.32 -11.33
CA LEU A 213 -6.15 -23.36 -10.91
C LEU A 213 -7.60 -22.85 -10.92
N LEU A 214 -7.81 -21.63 -10.44
CA LEU A 214 -9.13 -21.03 -10.31
C LEU A 214 -9.80 -20.80 -11.68
N VAL A 215 -9.07 -20.22 -12.62
CA VAL A 215 -9.54 -20.02 -14.01
C VAL A 215 -9.81 -21.36 -14.70
N LYS A 216 -8.96 -22.38 -14.49
CA LYS A 216 -9.16 -23.70 -15.10
C LYS A 216 -10.38 -24.45 -14.55
N ARG A 217 -10.67 -24.31 -13.25
CA ARG A 217 -11.70 -25.10 -12.54
C ARG A 217 -13.07 -24.43 -12.48
N ASN A 218 -13.14 -23.12 -12.58
CA ASN A 218 -14.39 -22.36 -12.42
C ASN A 218 -14.76 -21.66 -13.73
N ASP A 219 -16.06 -21.49 -13.96
CA ASP A 219 -16.60 -20.63 -15.00
C ASP A 219 -16.70 -19.19 -14.47
N LEU A 220 -15.66 -18.40 -14.71
CA LEU A 220 -15.62 -16.99 -14.33
C LEU A 220 -16.32 -16.13 -15.38
N SER A 221 -16.98 -15.06 -14.92
CA SER A 221 -17.57 -14.07 -15.83
C SER A 221 -16.50 -13.35 -16.66
N PRO A 222 -16.83 -12.85 -17.88
CA PRO A 222 -15.87 -12.11 -18.71
C PRO A 222 -15.27 -10.88 -18.00
N MET A 223 -16.07 -10.19 -17.19
CA MET A 223 -15.62 -9.03 -16.42
C MET A 223 -14.59 -9.43 -15.36
N LEU A 224 -14.79 -10.56 -14.67
CA LEU A 224 -13.84 -11.06 -13.70
C LEU A 224 -12.56 -11.57 -14.36
N LEU A 225 -12.66 -12.23 -15.52
CA LEU A 225 -11.48 -12.62 -16.31
C LEU A 225 -10.64 -11.41 -16.72
N ASP A 226 -11.26 -10.29 -17.10
CA ASP A 226 -10.53 -9.04 -17.40
C ASP A 226 -9.79 -8.49 -16.17
N LYS A 227 -10.42 -8.53 -14.99
CA LYS A 227 -9.76 -8.16 -13.73
C LYS A 227 -8.57 -9.08 -13.43
N VAL A 228 -8.77 -10.39 -13.52
CA VAL A 228 -7.73 -11.40 -13.31
C VAL A 228 -6.54 -11.13 -14.22
N GLU A 229 -6.76 -10.83 -15.50
CA GLU A 229 -5.69 -10.50 -16.42
C GLU A 229 -4.90 -9.28 -15.99
N LYS A 230 -5.61 -8.18 -15.70
CA LYS A 230 -4.97 -6.93 -15.27
C LYS A 230 -4.12 -7.18 -14.04
N SER A 231 -4.65 -7.88 -13.05
CA SER A 231 -3.90 -8.25 -11.84
C SER A 231 -2.68 -9.11 -12.13
N LEU A 232 -2.79 -10.10 -13.04
CA LEU A 232 -1.65 -10.94 -13.41
C LEU A 232 -0.57 -10.16 -14.17
N ARG A 233 -0.95 -9.24 -15.07
CA ARG A 233 -0.01 -8.37 -15.78
C ARG A 233 0.71 -7.41 -14.83
N SER A 234 0.01 -6.91 -13.81
CA SER A 234 0.54 -5.99 -12.80
C SER A 234 1.41 -6.67 -11.73
N LEU A 235 1.38 -8.00 -11.62
CA LEU A 235 2.18 -8.73 -10.63
C LEU A 235 3.68 -8.51 -10.87
N ASP A 236 4.48 -8.18 -9.86
CA ASP A 236 5.93 -8.01 -10.00
C ASP A 236 6.64 -9.37 -9.93
N VAL A 237 6.90 -9.95 -11.11
CA VAL A 237 7.61 -11.23 -11.26
C VAL A 237 8.87 -11.07 -12.10
N LYS A 238 9.84 -11.96 -11.89
CA LYS A 238 11.05 -12.06 -12.71
C LYS A 238 10.70 -12.37 -14.16
N GLU A 239 11.57 -12.00 -15.09
CA GLU A 239 11.39 -12.19 -16.54
C GLU A 239 11.04 -13.63 -16.96
N GLU A 240 11.68 -14.61 -16.36
CA GLU A 240 11.41 -16.03 -16.62
C GLU A 240 9.95 -16.40 -16.29
N ASP A 241 9.46 -15.94 -15.13
CA ASP A 241 8.10 -16.17 -14.66
C ASP A 241 7.08 -15.29 -15.42
N ARG A 242 7.49 -14.09 -15.85
CA ARG A 242 6.66 -13.19 -16.69
C ARG A 242 6.23 -13.89 -17.97
N THR A 243 7.15 -14.62 -18.61
CA THR A 243 6.86 -15.39 -19.83
C THR A 243 5.79 -16.46 -19.58
N LEU A 244 5.82 -17.11 -18.41
CA LEU A 244 4.81 -18.09 -18.02
C LEU A 244 3.44 -17.43 -17.78
N VAL A 245 3.42 -16.26 -17.14
CA VAL A 245 2.21 -15.47 -16.92
C VAL A 245 1.56 -15.08 -18.25
N GLU A 246 2.33 -14.53 -19.19
CA GLU A 246 1.85 -14.11 -20.52
C GLU A 246 1.33 -15.28 -21.36
N SER A 247 2.04 -16.41 -21.32
CA SER A 247 1.60 -17.65 -21.98
C SER A 247 0.26 -18.15 -21.44
N PHE A 248 0.07 -18.08 -20.11
CA PHE A 248 -1.20 -18.44 -19.49
C PHE A 248 -2.35 -17.49 -19.87
N ILE A 249 -2.12 -16.17 -19.82
CA ILE A 249 -3.10 -15.15 -20.23
C ILE A 249 -3.52 -15.33 -21.69
N SER A 250 -2.59 -15.74 -22.56
CA SER A 250 -2.85 -15.96 -23.99
C SER A 250 -3.49 -17.32 -24.30
N SER A 251 -3.62 -18.19 -23.30
CA SER A 251 -4.12 -19.55 -23.49
C SER A 251 -5.62 -19.61 -23.79
N ALA A 252 -6.07 -20.72 -24.39
CA ALA A 252 -7.49 -20.94 -24.69
C ALA A 252 -8.39 -20.90 -23.45
N ALA A 253 -7.88 -21.22 -22.26
CA ALA A 253 -8.61 -21.12 -20.99
C ALA A 253 -9.04 -19.68 -20.66
N PHE A 254 -8.28 -18.70 -21.18
CA PHE A 254 -8.54 -17.28 -21.03
C PHE A 254 -9.25 -16.68 -22.27
N ALA A 255 -8.81 -17.07 -23.47
CA ALA A 255 -9.30 -16.51 -24.74
C ALA A 255 -10.70 -17.01 -25.16
N SER A 256 -11.06 -18.26 -24.86
CA SER A 256 -12.36 -18.84 -25.28
C SER A 256 -13.56 -18.26 -24.54
N ARG A 257 -13.36 -17.79 -23.29
CA ARG A 257 -14.39 -17.27 -22.38
C ARG A 257 -14.59 -15.75 -22.46
N ARG A 258 -13.75 -15.06 -23.24
CA ARG A 258 -13.87 -13.63 -23.57
C ARG A 258 -14.87 -13.33 -24.68
N LYS A 259 -15.30 -14.33 -25.44
CA LYS A 259 -16.35 -14.13 -26.43
C LYS A 259 -17.62 -13.80 -25.66
N ALA A 260 -17.99 -12.53 -25.65
CA ALA A 260 -19.27 -12.07 -25.12
C ALA A 260 -20.36 -13.01 -25.65
N PRO A 261 -21.31 -13.48 -24.81
CA PRO A 261 -22.49 -14.13 -25.35
C PRO A 261 -23.04 -13.17 -26.40
N LYS A 262 -23.22 -13.65 -27.65
CA LYS A 262 -23.86 -12.85 -28.69
C LYS A 262 -25.10 -12.23 -28.06
N PRO A 263 -25.29 -10.91 -28.13
CA PRO A 263 -26.41 -10.27 -27.44
C PRO A 263 -27.69 -10.98 -27.89
N ARG A 264 -28.38 -11.64 -26.94
CA ARG A 264 -29.65 -12.34 -27.19
C ARG A 264 -30.69 -11.43 -27.85
N LEU A 265 -30.54 -10.11 -27.73
CA LEU A 265 -31.29 -9.10 -28.47
C LEU A 265 -31.21 -9.29 -29.99
N ILE A 266 -30.04 -9.58 -30.57
CA ILE A 266 -29.91 -9.79 -32.02
C ILE A 266 -30.57 -11.11 -32.45
N GLU A 267 -30.63 -12.12 -31.59
CA GLU A 267 -31.35 -13.37 -31.85
C GLU A 267 -32.87 -13.23 -31.59
N MET A 268 -33.29 -12.45 -30.59
CA MET A 268 -34.69 -12.13 -30.34
C MET A 268 -35.29 -11.33 -31.50
N VAL A 269 -34.58 -10.32 -32.03
CA VAL A 269 -35.06 -9.53 -33.18
C VAL A 269 -35.16 -10.37 -34.47
N LYS A 270 -34.40 -11.47 -34.55
CA LYS A 270 -34.47 -12.46 -35.64
C LYS A 270 -35.52 -13.56 -35.40
N SER A 271 -36.13 -13.61 -34.22
CA SER A 271 -37.17 -14.59 -33.92
C SER A 271 -38.42 -14.28 -34.75
N PRO A 272 -38.99 -15.26 -35.46
CA PRO A 272 -40.27 -15.10 -36.16
C PRO A 272 -41.37 -14.55 -35.25
N PHE A 273 -41.36 -14.93 -33.97
CA PHE A 273 -42.32 -14.45 -32.98
C PHE A 273 -42.18 -12.97 -32.66
N PHE A 274 -40.94 -12.45 -32.61
CA PHE A 274 -40.72 -11.03 -32.38
C PHE A 274 -41.16 -10.20 -33.59
N ILE A 275 -40.86 -10.69 -34.80
CA ILE A 275 -41.30 -10.05 -36.05
C ILE A 275 -42.83 -9.99 -36.12
N VAL A 276 -43.51 -11.10 -35.82
CA VAL A 276 -44.99 -11.15 -35.78
C VAL A 276 -45.55 -10.22 -34.71
N ALA A 277 -44.95 -10.17 -33.52
CA ALA A 277 -45.38 -9.28 -32.44
C ALA A 277 -45.23 -7.79 -32.83
N VAL A 278 -44.12 -7.42 -33.47
CA VAL A 278 -43.90 -6.05 -33.97
C VAL A 278 -44.90 -5.71 -35.09
N ILE A 279 -45.17 -6.63 -36.01
CA ILE A 279 -46.20 -6.44 -37.06
C ILE A 279 -47.58 -6.24 -36.42
N LEU A 280 -47.95 -7.04 -35.42
CA LEU A 280 -49.24 -6.90 -34.71
C LEU A 280 -49.36 -5.55 -33.98
N VAL A 281 -48.28 -5.08 -33.35
CA VAL A 281 -48.26 -3.75 -32.71
C VAL A 281 -48.39 -2.65 -33.76
N LEU A 282 -47.65 -2.73 -34.88
CA LEU A 282 -47.75 -1.76 -35.97
C LEU A 282 -49.14 -1.76 -36.62
N LEU A 283 -49.74 -2.93 -36.84
CA LEU A 283 -51.11 -3.03 -37.36
C LEU A 283 -52.10 -2.41 -36.36
N ASN A 284 -51.97 -2.69 -35.07
CA ASN A 284 -52.81 -2.04 -34.06
C ASN A 284 -52.66 -0.51 -34.06
N PHE A 285 -51.46 0.03 -34.27
CA PHE A 285 -51.28 1.48 -34.41
C PHE A 285 -51.92 2.04 -35.68
N VAL A 286 -51.77 1.36 -36.83
CA VAL A 286 -52.36 1.80 -38.10
C VAL A 286 -53.90 1.71 -38.08
N PHE A 287 -54.47 0.71 -37.41
CA PHE A 287 -55.92 0.56 -37.29
C PHE A 287 -56.52 1.39 -36.15
N ALA A 288 -55.76 1.70 -35.09
CA ALA A 288 -56.22 2.63 -34.04
C ALA A 288 -56.35 4.07 -34.55
N ASP A 289 -55.52 4.49 -35.51
CA ASP A 289 -55.63 5.80 -36.16
C ASP A 289 -56.72 5.84 -37.25
N CYS A 290 -57.37 4.72 -37.58
CA CYS A 290 -58.48 4.68 -38.54
C CYS A 290 -59.87 4.73 -37.90
N GLU A 291 -59.96 4.69 -36.56
CA GLU A 291 -61.22 4.82 -35.80
C GLU A 291 -61.35 6.18 -35.07
N GLY A 292 -60.59 7.19 -35.47
CA GLY A 292 -60.67 8.58 -34.98
C GLY A 292 -61.39 9.53 -35.94
#